data_AF-A0A4U5MNZ8-F1
#
_entry.id   AF-A0A4U5MNZ8-F1
#
_cell.length_a   1.000
_cell.length_b   1.000
_cell.length_c   1.000
_cell.angle_alpha   90.00
_cell.angle_beta   90.00
_cell.angle_gamma   90.00
#
_symmetry.space_group_name_H-M   'P 1'
#
loop_
_entity.id
_entity.type
_entity.pdbx_description
1 polymer ?
#
loop_
_entity_poly.entity_id
_entity_poly.type
_entity_poly.pdbx_seq_one_letter_code
_entity_poly.pdbx_strand_id
1 'polypeptide(L)'
;MFSPTLNTHKPLFLSNSNNKIFSSPFLSQQPLFILHLSKTPFKPTTTLSVSATLIPSSPPPSNQQLYQPFRPPPSPIPSQYKSLDAPSRLEILANRLGLWYEYAPLIPSLFQEGFTPPSLEEVTGISGVEQNRLVVGAQVRDSLVQSNTDPEIVASFDLGGAELLYEIRLLSATQRSAAARYIILNKMDAKGAQDLARAMKDFPRRRGDKFWESFDYVLPGDCLSFMYYRQSREHKNQSESRTNALQMALEVAESEKAKSAILKELEGEGEGKERAEGETADGVRVPVVRLKIGEVAEASSVVVLPVCRSEDGERKIVEAPWECKGQGEFGVVVAEKAWERWVVLPGWEPVLGLARGGVAVAFPDARVLPWKANRWYKEESILVVADRGSTEVKADDGFYLVTLDGAGGDFKVERGSALKERNVVDCLGTVLLVVRPPRYETDDQLSDEDWE
;
A
#
# COMPACT_ATOMS: atom_id res chain seq x y z
N MET A 1 -36.59 65.04 19.09
CA MET A 1 -36.07 64.27 17.93
C MET A 1 -35.49 62.97 18.48
N PHE A 2 -35.79 61.89 17.76
CA PHE A 2 -35.75 60.46 18.11
C PHE A 2 -34.42 59.91 18.71
N SER A 3 -34.52 59.32 19.92
CA SER A 3 -34.34 57.88 20.29
C SER A 3 -33.44 56.92 19.47
N PRO A 4 -33.01 55.74 19.98
CA PRO A 4 -32.92 55.27 21.38
C PRO A 4 -31.74 54.31 21.77
N THR A 5 -31.55 54.22 23.09
CA THR A 5 -31.17 53.10 24.00
C THR A 5 -30.48 51.80 23.51
N LEU A 6 -29.31 51.52 24.10
CA LEU A 6 -28.81 50.17 24.41
C LEU A 6 -29.39 49.69 25.75
N ASN A 7 -29.76 48.41 25.87
CA ASN A 7 -29.93 47.79 27.18
C ASN A 7 -29.44 46.34 27.21
N THR A 8 -28.82 46.06 28.35
CA THR A 8 -27.96 44.93 28.72
C THR A 8 -28.78 43.71 29.16
N HIS A 9 -28.38 42.51 28.74
CA HIS A 9 -28.96 41.25 29.19
C HIS A 9 -28.15 40.60 30.31
N LYS A 10 -28.84 40.14 31.35
CA LYS A 10 -28.47 38.99 32.20
C LYS A 10 -29.73 38.43 32.92
N PRO A 11 -29.69 37.22 33.49
CA PRO A 11 -30.49 36.06 33.07
C PRO A 11 -31.53 35.64 34.12
N LEU A 12 -32.35 34.61 33.87
CA LEU A 12 -32.79 33.60 34.86
C LEU A 12 -33.69 32.50 34.26
N PHE A 13 -33.61 31.34 34.92
CA PHE A 13 -34.16 30.01 34.67
C PHE A 13 -35.69 29.87 34.85
N LEU A 14 -36.32 28.85 34.24
CA LEU A 14 -36.92 27.65 34.92
C LEU A 14 -37.82 26.78 33.98
N SER A 15 -37.55 25.46 34.02
CA SER A 15 -38.43 24.25 34.00
C SER A 15 -39.87 24.29 33.41
N ASN A 16 -40.47 23.26 32.79
CA ASN A 16 -40.48 21.83 33.19
C ASN A 16 -41.18 20.90 32.14
N SER A 17 -40.80 19.61 32.19
CA SER A 17 -41.55 18.35 31.95
C SER A 17 -42.37 18.08 30.66
N ASN A 18 -42.00 17.04 29.90
CA ASN A 18 -42.62 15.70 30.04
C ASN A 18 -41.96 14.59 29.19
N ASN A 19 -41.81 13.44 29.84
CA ASN A 19 -41.28 12.13 29.44
C ASN A 19 -41.74 11.57 28.07
N LYS A 20 -40.83 10.89 27.36
CA LYS A 20 -40.89 9.42 27.14
C LYS A 20 -39.60 8.86 26.54
N ILE A 21 -39.25 7.68 27.05
CA ILE A 21 -38.04 6.89 26.84
C ILE A 21 -38.20 6.00 25.60
N PHE A 22 -37.20 5.95 24.72
CA PHE A 22 -36.98 4.79 23.85
C PHE A 22 -35.54 4.31 24.01
N SER A 23 -35.42 3.20 24.73
CA SER A 23 -34.25 2.34 24.84
C SER A 23 -34.04 1.57 23.53
N SER A 24 -32.83 1.61 23.00
CA SER A 24 -32.36 0.69 21.96
C SER A 24 -32.04 -0.67 22.58
N PRO A 25 -32.57 -1.79 22.04
CA PRO A 25 -31.98 -3.10 22.25
C PRO A 25 -31.08 -3.46 21.04
N PHE A 26 -30.24 -4.47 21.24
CA PHE A 26 -29.30 -5.08 20.28
C PHE A 26 -27.87 -4.55 20.29
N LEU A 27 -27.27 -4.60 21.49
CA LEU A 27 -26.02 -5.34 21.65
C LEU A 27 -26.38 -6.83 21.80
N SER A 28 -26.00 -7.66 20.84
CA SER A 28 -25.84 -9.10 21.06
C SER A 28 -24.63 -9.61 20.29
N GLN A 29 -23.76 -10.26 21.05
CA GLN A 29 -22.50 -10.90 20.69
C GLN A 29 -22.65 -11.84 19.49
N GLN A 30 -21.75 -11.74 18.50
CA GLN A 30 -21.59 -12.76 17.46
C GLN A 30 -20.49 -13.77 17.83
N PRO A 31 -20.68 -15.07 17.57
CA PRO A 31 -19.60 -16.03 17.58
C PRO A 31 -18.81 -15.97 16.27
N LEU A 32 -17.49 -16.14 16.37
CA LEU A 32 -16.55 -16.29 15.27
C LEU A 32 -16.93 -17.49 14.40
N PHE A 33 -17.18 -17.28 13.11
CA PHE A 33 -17.24 -18.37 12.14
C PHE A 33 -16.32 -18.12 10.94
N ILE A 34 -15.61 -19.18 10.61
CA ILE A 34 -14.48 -19.29 9.69
C ILE A 34 -15.00 -19.27 8.26
N LEU A 35 -14.55 -18.29 7.46
CA LEU A 35 -14.77 -18.28 6.02
C LEU A 35 -13.84 -19.30 5.35
N HIS A 36 -14.42 -20.37 4.82
CA HIS A 36 -13.73 -21.30 3.93
C HIS A 36 -13.65 -20.71 2.52
N LEU A 37 -12.47 -20.19 2.18
CA LEU A 37 -12.13 -19.76 0.83
C LEU A 37 -11.86 -21.00 -0.05
N SER A 38 -12.62 -21.16 -1.12
CA SER A 38 -12.41 -22.21 -2.13
C SER A 38 -11.15 -21.91 -2.95
N LYS A 39 -10.11 -22.73 -2.77
CA LYS A 39 -8.88 -22.69 -3.59
C LYS A 39 -9.12 -23.40 -4.93
N THR A 40 -8.95 -22.69 -6.03
CA THR A 40 -8.72 -23.31 -7.34
C THR A 40 -7.24 -23.71 -7.48
N PRO A 41 -6.91 -24.81 -8.19
CA PRO A 41 -5.57 -25.36 -8.19
C PRO A 41 -4.69 -24.72 -9.27
N PHE A 42 -3.78 -23.84 -8.86
CA PHE A 42 -2.62 -23.49 -9.68
C PHE A 42 -1.56 -24.60 -9.55
N LYS A 43 -1.11 -25.15 -10.68
CA LYS A 43 0.02 -26.11 -10.74
C LYS A 43 1.32 -25.35 -10.49
N PRO A 44 2.15 -25.73 -9.50
CA PRO A 44 3.45 -25.12 -9.29
C PRO A 44 4.51 -25.80 -10.16
N THR A 45 5.22 -25.00 -10.95
CA THR A 45 6.47 -25.38 -11.59
C THR A 45 7.54 -25.56 -10.50
N THR A 46 8.22 -26.69 -10.53
CA THR A 46 9.29 -27.10 -9.60
C THR A 46 10.45 -26.11 -9.58
N THR A 47 10.75 -25.56 -8.39
CA THR A 47 12.05 -24.95 -8.07
C THR A 47 12.58 -25.53 -6.76
N LEU A 48 13.90 -25.65 -6.72
CA LEU A 48 14.67 -26.53 -5.85
C LEU A 48 14.63 -26.15 -4.37
N SER A 49 14.56 -27.17 -3.52
CA SER A 49 14.65 -27.15 -2.07
C SER A 49 15.97 -26.50 -1.59
N VAL A 50 15.85 -25.44 -0.80
CA VAL A 50 16.93 -24.92 0.05
C VAL A 50 16.50 -25.14 1.51
N SER A 51 17.24 -25.99 2.20
CA SER A 51 17.04 -26.36 3.60
C SER A 51 17.09 -25.13 4.51
N ALA A 52 15.99 -24.86 5.24
CA ALA A 52 15.97 -23.86 6.30
C ALA A 52 16.56 -24.46 7.59
N THR A 53 17.69 -23.89 8.03
CA THR A 53 18.30 -24.16 9.33
C THR A 53 17.39 -23.66 10.45
N LEU A 54 17.09 -24.52 11.43
CA LEU A 54 16.29 -24.24 12.62
C LEU A 54 16.98 -23.17 13.49
N ILE A 55 16.28 -22.07 13.78
CA ILE A 55 16.67 -21.07 14.79
C ILE A 55 15.92 -21.41 16.09
N PRO A 56 16.59 -21.57 17.25
CA PRO A 56 15.91 -21.84 18.51
C PRO A 56 15.15 -20.60 19.02
N SER A 57 13.97 -20.84 19.59
CA SER A 57 13.04 -19.85 20.13
C SER A 57 13.62 -19.06 21.30
N SER A 58 13.63 -17.73 21.20
CA SER A 58 13.97 -16.80 22.28
C SER A 58 12.80 -16.63 23.29
N PRO A 59 13.09 -16.43 24.59
CA PRO A 59 12.07 -16.18 25.63
C PRO A 59 11.45 -14.77 25.52
N PRO A 60 10.28 -14.52 26.16
CA PRO A 60 9.49 -13.31 25.95
C PRO A 60 10.17 -12.04 26.50
N PRO A 61 9.93 -10.86 25.89
CA PRO A 61 10.66 -9.63 26.22
C PRO A 61 10.15 -9.00 27.51
N SER A 62 11.04 -8.85 28.49
CA SER A 62 10.84 -7.98 29.65
C SER A 62 11.39 -6.58 29.37
N ASN A 63 10.56 -5.56 29.62
CA ASN A 63 10.84 -4.12 29.61
C ASN A 63 11.44 -3.53 28.31
N GLN A 64 10.58 -2.84 27.57
CA GLN A 64 10.90 -2.07 26.38
C GLN A 64 11.84 -0.90 26.71
N GLN A 65 13.15 -1.09 26.52
CA GLN A 65 14.01 0.01 26.10
C GLN A 65 13.63 0.35 24.66
N LEU A 66 12.86 1.43 24.48
CA LEU A 66 12.35 1.92 23.18
C LEU A 66 13.44 2.30 22.18
N TYR A 67 14.71 2.28 22.59
CA TYR A 67 15.87 2.53 21.74
C TYR A 67 16.87 1.38 21.87
N GLN A 68 16.93 0.53 20.83
CA GLN A 68 18.08 -0.36 20.64
C GLN A 68 19.04 0.28 19.63
N PRO A 69 20.13 0.94 20.09
CA PRO A 69 21.18 1.37 19.18
C PRO A 69 21.75 0.14 18.47
N PHE A 70 22.08 0.29 17.20
CA PHE A 70 22.80 -0.73 16.44
C PHE A 70 24.02 -1.19 17.25
N ARG A 71 24.15 -2.50 17.53
CA ARG A 71 25.28 -3.11 18.29
C ARG A 71 26.19 -3.92 17.36
N PRO A 72 27.05 -3.27 16.57
CA PRO A 72 28.09 -3.93 15.77
C PRO A 72 29.17 -4.57 16.67
N PRO A 73 29.93 -5.56 16.15
CA PRO A 73 30.96 -6.26 16.91
C PRO A 73 32.00 -5.28 17.48
N PRO A 74 32.45 -5.46 18.73
CA PRO A 74 33.30 -4.48 19.40
C PRO A 74 34.65 -4.34 18.69
N SER A 75 35.10 -3.10 18.50
CA SER A 75 36.48 -2.81 18.10
C SER A 75 37.46 -3.29 19.18
N PRO A 76 38.64 -3.78 18.80
CA PRO A 76 39.64 -4.22 19.77
C PRO A 76 40.12 -3.04 20.61
N ILE A 77 40.16 -3.22 21.94
CA ILE A 77 40.72 -2.23 22.85
C ILE A 77 42.23 -2.09 22.58
N PRO A 78 42.76 -0.87 22.40
CA PRO A 78 44.20 -0.64 22.27
C PRO A 78 44.99 -1.26 23.43
N SER A 79 46.20 -1.76 23.14
CA SER A 79 47.04 -2.44 24.15
C SER A 79 47.32 -1.55 25.36
N GLN A 80 47.43 -0.24 25.17
CA GLN A 80 47.65 0.74 26.23
C GLN A 80 46.50 0.83 27.26
N TYR A 81 45.29 0.41 26.89
CA TYR A 81 44.11 0.47 27.78
C TYR A 81 43.63 -0.89 28.26
N LYS A 82 44.14 -2.00 27.70
CA LYS A 82 43.69 -3.36 28.02
C LYS A 82 43.85 -3.75 29.49
N SER A 83 44.92 -3.29 30.14
CA SER A 83 45.23 -3.63 31.54
C SER A 83 44.62 -2.67 32.57
N LEU A 84 43.90 -1.63 32.13
CA LEU A 84 43.31 -0.64 33.02
C LEU A 84 42.02 -1.17 33.65
N ASP A 85 41.77 -0.80 34.90
CA ASP A 85 40.53 -1.03 35.63
C ASP A 85 39.42 -0.05 35.20
N ALA A 86 38.18 -0.33 35.60
CA ALA A 86 37.03 0.46 35.20
C ALA A 86 37.13 1.96 35.58
N PRO A 87 37.57 2.33 36.81
CA PRO A 87 37.80 3.73 37.18
C PRO A 87 38.79 4.46 36.26
N SER A 88 39.94 3.86 35.94
CA SER A 88 40.91 4.49 35.03
C SER A 88 40.38 4.63 33.60
N ARG A 89 39.57 3.68 33.11
CA ARG A 89 38.90 3.81 31.80
C ARG A 89 37.86 4.92 31.79
N LEU A 90 37.13 5.10 32.88
CA LEU A 90 36.18 6.21 33.05
C LEU A 90 36.91 7.56 33.08
N GLU A 91 38.05 7.65 33.75
CA GLU A 91 38.88 8.85 33.78
C GLU A 91 39.39 9.23 32.38
N ILE A 92 39.82 8.25 31.58
CA ILE A 92 40.22 8.46 30.19
C ILE A 92 39.06 9.04 29.36
N LEU A 93 37.85 8.50 29.50
CA LEU A 93 36.68 9.00 28.78
C LEU A 93 36.27 10.40 29.24
N ALA A 94 36.21 10.63 30.56
CA ALA A 94 35.82 11.91 31.14
C ALA A 94 36.76 13.05 30.72
N ASN A 95 38.06 12.77 30.65
CA ASN A 95 39.08 13.75 30.27
C ASN A 95 39.42 13.70 28.76
N ARG A 96 38.78 12.82 27.97
CA ARG A 96 39.04 12.59 26.54
C ARG A 96 40.54 12.38 26.23
N LEU A 97 41.21 11.55 27.03
CA LEU A 97 42.65 11.33 26.95
C LEU A 97 43.03 10.39 25.78
N GLY A 98 43.42 10.97 24.66
CA GLY A 98 43.85 10.25 23.45
C GLY A 98 43.03 10.65 22.23
N LEU A 99 43.22 9.95 21.12
CA LEU A 99 42.42 10.17 19.92
C LEU A 99 41.05 9.52 20.08
N TRP A 100 40.04 10.08 19.41
CA TRP A 100 38.65 9.67 19.62
C TRP A 100 38.40 8.19 19.33
N TYR A 101 39.11 7.63 18.35
CA TYR A 101 39.02 6.22 17.99
C TYR A 101 39.80 5.29 18.94
N GLU A 102 40.71 5.82 19.76
CA GLU A 102 41.46 5.03 20.74
C GLU A 102 40.65 4.81 22.03
N TYR A 103 39.94 5.84 22.50
CA TYR A 103 39.08 5.72 23.68
C TYR A 103 37.67 5.22 23.35
N ALA A 104 37.19 5.31 22.10
CA ALA A 104 35.87 4.80 21.71
C ALA A 104 35.63 3.31 22.06
N PRO A 105 36.60 2.38 21.87
CA PRO A 105 36.45 0.98 22.28
C PRO A 105 36.27 0.76 23.80
N LEU A 106 36.57 1.75 24.64
CA LEU A 106 36.35 1.66 26.09
C LEU A 106 34.86 1.69 26.44
N ILE A 107 34.04 2.39 25.63
CA ILE A 107 32.59 2.49 25.82
C ILE A 107 31.91 1.11 25.80
N PRO A 108 32.03 0.28 24.73
CA PRO A 108 31.43 -1.05 24.73
C PRO A 108 32.05 -1.98 25.77
N SER A 109 33.31 -1.78 26.14
CA SER A 109 33.94 -2.53 27.24
C SER A 109 33.26 -2.24 28.59
N LEU A 110 33.00 -0.96 28.89
CA LEU A 110 32.29 -0.56 30.11
C LEU A 110 30.83 -1.03 30.09
N PHE A 111 30.19 -1.08 28.93
CA PHE A 111 28.85 -1.68 28.82
C PHE A 111 28.82 -3.16 29.18
N GLN A 112 29.88 -3.92 28.85
CA GLN A 112 30.01 -5.32 29.24
C GLN A 112 30.23 -5.48 30.76
N GLU A 113 30.77 -4.46 31.41
CA GLU A 113 30.96 -4.40 32.87
C GLU A 113 29.73 -3.89 33.62
N GLY A 114 28.62 -3.59 32.91
CA GLY A 114 27.33 -3.24 33.50
C GLY A 114 26.98 -1.75 33.45
N PHE A 115 27.82 -0.90 32.87
CA PHE A 115 27.48 0.51 32.65
C PHE A 115 26.39 0.63 31.56
N THR A 116 25.43 1.51 31.80
CA THR A 116 24.43 1.91 30.80
C THR A 116 24.81 3.25 30.16
N PRO A 117 24.33 3.58 28.95
CA PRO A 117 24.63 4.87 28.33
C PRO A 117 24.31 6.09 29.23
N PRO A 118 23.17 6.14 29.95
CA PRO A 118 22.89 7.23 30.89
C PRO A 118 23.89 7.30 32.05
N SER A 119 24.19 6.16 32.70
CA SER A 119 25.17 6.16 33.80
C SER A 119 26.59 6.54 33.34
N LEU A 120 26.93 6.22 32.09
CA LEU A 120 28.23 6.59 31.53
C LEU A 120 28.28 8.08 31.20
N GLU A 121 27.17 8.65 30.71
CA GLU A 121 27.00 10.09 30.48
C GLU A 121 27.11 10.88 31.79
N GLU A 122 26.51 10.41 32.88
CA GLU A 122 26.62 11.05 34.21
C GLU A 122 28.06 11.14 34.72
N VAL A 123 28.88 10.11 34.46
CA VAL A 123 30.27 10.05 34.94
C VAL A 123 31.24 10.75 34.01
N THR A 124 31.04 10.65 32.69
CA THR A 124 32.02 11.10 31.68
C THR A 124 31.62 12.37 30.96
N GLY A 125 30.36 12.79 31.03
CA GLY A 125 29.80 13.89 30.25
C GLY A 125 29.61 13.60 28.76
N ILE A 126 29.90 12.38 28.28
CA ILE A 126 29.71 11.99 26.88
C ILE A 126 28.26 11.54 26.70
N SER A 127 27.50 12.28 25.89
CA SER A 127 26.08 11.95 25.67
C SER A 127 25.87 10.56 25.06
N GLY A 128 24.74 9.90 25.34
CA GLY A 128 24.43 8.61 24.70
C GLY A 128 24.47 8.63 23.16
N VAL A 129 24.15 9.76 22.53
CA VAL A 129 24.26 9.96 21.08
C VAL A 129 25.72 10.03 20.63
N GLU A 130 26.56 10.77 21.35
CA GLU A 130 27.99 10.88 21.09
C GLU A 130 28.70 9.53 21.33
N GLN A 131 28.33 8.79 22.37
CA GLN A 131 28.84 7.45 22.65
C GLN A 131 28.63 6.52 21.45
N ASN A 132 27.39 6.45 20.93
CA ASN A 132 27.08 5.64 19.75
C ASN A 132 27.84 6.11 18.50
N ARG A 133 27.98 7.43 18.31
CA ARG A 133 28.74 8.01 17.19
C ARG A 133 30.22 7.62 17.23
N LEU A 134 30.85 7.74 18.40
CA LEU A 134 32.25 7.38 18.61
C LEU A 134 32.49 5.89 18.34
N VAL A 135 31.65 5.02 18.91
CA VAL A 135 31.81 3.56 18.76
C VAL A 135 31.66 3.14 17.29
N VAL A 136 30.59 3.58 16.63
CA VAL A 136 30.34 3.20 15.24
C VAL A 136 31.35 3.85 14.29
N GLY A 137 31.72 5.11 14.53
CA GLY A 137 32.76 5.80 13.77
C GLY A 137 34.10 5.06 13.87
N ALA A 138 34.47 4.57 15.05
CA ALA A 138 35.74 3.87 15.27
C ALA A 138 35.77 2.55 14.50
N GLN A 139 34.66 1.81 14.45
CA GLN A 139 34.55 0.60 13.63
C GLN A 139 34.60 0.88 12.14
N VAL A 140 34.02 1.99 11.69
CA VAL A 140 34.15 2.41 10.29
C VAL A 140 35.61 2.73 10.00
N ARG A 141 36.33 3.43 10.89
CA ARG A 141 37.77 3.67 10.77
C ARG A 141 38.57 2.37 10.72
N ASP A 142 38.28 1.40 11.60
CA ASP A 142 38.90 0.08 11.58
C ASP A 142 38.65 -0.64 10.25
N SER A 143 37.44 -0.52 9.70
CA SER A 143 37.10 -1.04 8.38
C SER A 143 37.91 -0.38 7.26
N LEU A 144 38.28 0.91 7.38
CA LEU A 144 39.15 1.58 6.41
C LEU A 144 40.59 1.06 6.49
N VAL A 145 41.11 0.89 7.71
CA VAL A 145 42.45 0.33 7.97
C VAL A 145 42.54 -1.09 7.44
N GLN A 146 41.55 -1.94 7.74
CA GLN A 146 41.48 -3.32 7.27
C GLN A 146 41.34 -3.44 5.74
N SER A 147 40.74 -2.43 5.09
CA SER A 147 40.61 -2.37 3.62
C SER A 147 41.83 -1.78 2.92
N ASN A 148 42.92 -1.53 3.66
CA ASN A 148 44.16 -0.93 3.15
C ASN A 148 43.91 0.43 2.44
N THR A 149 43.01 1.24 3.02
CA THR A 149 42.81 2.64 2.58
C THR A 149 44.08 3.44 2.84
N ASP A 150 44.36 4.42 1.98
CA ASP A 150 45.49 5.33 2.12
C ASP A 150 45.62 5.85 3.57
N PRO A 151 46.76 5.61 4.24
CA PRO A 151 47.00 6.07 5.61
C PRO A 151 46.80 7.58 5.81
N GLU A 152 47.10 8.41 4.81
CA GLU A 152 46.89 9.86 4.90
C GLU A 152 45.41 10.22 4.97
N ILE A 153 44.57 9.50 4.21
CA ILE A 153 43.12 9.65 4.24
C ILE A 153 42.57 9.19 5.58
N VAL A 154 43.05 8.07 6.13
CA VAL A 154 42.62 7.61 7.46
C VAL A 154 43.02 8.62 8.55
N ALA A 155 44.25 9.15 8.51
CA ALA A 155 44.76 10.12 9.46
C ALA A 155 43.99 11.46 9.42
N SER A 156 43.42 11.83 8.27
CA SER A 156 42.60 13.05 8.16
C SER A 156 41.35 13.03 9.05
N PHE A 157 40.87 11.84 9.46
CA PHE A 157 39.74 11.68 10.38
C PHE A 157 40.15 11.71 11.86
N ASP A 158 41.44 11.80 12.19
CA ASP A 158 41.92 11.72 13.57
C ASP A 158 41.45 12.92 14.42
N LEU A 159 41.28 14.10 13.81
CA LEU A 159 40.78 15.32 14.46
C LEU A 159 39.31 15.57 14.09
N GLY A 160 38.38 14.90 14.78
CA GLY A 160 36.94 15.18 14.63
C GLY A 160 36.23 14.42 13.51
N GLY A 161 36.81 13.35 12.97
CA GLY A 161 36.21 12.58 11.86
C GLY A 161 35.08 11.62 12.25
N ALA A 162 34.78 11.46 13.55
CA ALA A 162 33.80 10.49 14.03
C ALA A 162 32.40 10.71 13.42
N GLU A 163 31.97 11.95 13.23
CA GLU A 163 30.68 12.29 12.65
C GLU A 163 30.58 11.96 11.15
N LEU A 164 31.64 12.23 10.39
CA LEU A 164 31.70 11.91 8.96
C LEU A 164 31.70 10.40 8.73
N LEU A 165 32.52 9.68 9.50
CA LEU A 165 32.60 8.22 9.42
C LEU A 165 31.31 7.54 9.88
N TYR A 166 30.59 8.14 10.84
CA TYR A 166 29.30 7.63 11.28
C TYR A 166 28.26 7.60 10.15
N GLU A 167 28.25 8.59 9.26
CA GLU A 167 27.25 8.66 8.18
C GLU A 167 27.43 7.58 7.11
N ILE A 168 28.67 7.12 6.88
CA ILE A 168 28.96 6.06 5.90
C ILE A 168 28.88 4.63 6.49
N ARG A 169 28.37 4.47 7.72
CA ARG A 169 28.31 3.16 8.43
C ARG A 169 27.55 2.06 7.69
N LEU A 170 26.55 2.42 6.88
CA LEU A 170 25.68 1.47 6.15
C LEU A 170 26.30 0.94 4.84
N LEU A 171 27.44 1.49 4.44
CA LEU A 171 28.19 1.08 3.26
C LEU A 171 29.03 -0.17 3.53
N SER A 172 29.38 -0.90 2.48
CA SER A 172 30.36 -2.00 2.55
C SER A 172 31.79 -1.49 2.76
N ALA A 173 32.74 -2.35 3.14
CA ALA A 173 34.14 -1.97 3.37
C ALA A 173 34.80 -1.27 2.16
N THR A 174 34.58 -1.82 0.94
CA THR A 174 35.06 -1.22 -0.31
C THR A 174 34.44 0.16 -0.56
N GLN A 175 33.12 0.29 -0.35
CA GLN A 175 32.42 1.57 -0.52
C GLN A 175 32.82 2.60 0.53
N ARG A 176 33.04 2.19 1.79
CA ARG A 176 33.54 3.10 2.85
C ARG A 176 34.89 3.68 2.46
N SER A 177 35.78 2.86 1.90
CA SER A 177 37.11 3.30 1.44
C SER A 177 37.01 4.34 0.32
N ALA A 178 36.12 4.13 -0.64
CA ALA A 178 35.86 5.09 -1.72
C ALA A 178 35.19 6.37 -1.21
N ALA A 179 34.15 6.24 -0.38
CA ALA A 179 33.42 7.36 0.21
C ALA A 179 34.31 8.22 1.12
N ALA A 180 35.15 7.61 1.95
CA ALA A 180 36.08 8.33 2.82
C ALA A 180 37.07 9.19 2.02
N ARG A 181 37.64 8.64 0.93
CA ARG A 181 38.47 9.42 0.01
C ARG A 181 37.70 10.61 -0.57
N TYR A 182 36.49 10.36 -1.08
CA TYR A 182 35.67 11.39 -1.69
C TYR A 182 35.28 12.52 -0.71
N ILE A 183 34.92 12.15 0.54
CA ILE A 183 34.56 13.10 1.61
C ILE A 183 35.72 14.06 1.90
N ILE A 184 36.94 13.54 2.01
CA ILE A 184 38.12 14.35 2.34
C ILE A 184 38.53 15.24 1.17
N LEU A 185 38.58 14.68 -0.05
CA LEU A 185 38.94 15.44 -1.25
C LEU A 185 37.99 16.61 -1.51
N ASN A 186 36.69 16.40 -1.29
CA ASN A 186 35.65 17.41 -1.51
C ASN A 186 35.27 18.21 -0.25
N LYS A 187 35.96 17.98 0.88
CA LYS A 187 35.73 18.66 2.17
C LYS A 187 34.25 18.65 2.59
N MET A 188 33.61 17.48 2.48
CA MET A 188 32.19 17.34 2.79
C MET A 188 31.93 17.47 4.29
N ASP A 189 30.81 18.08 4.63
CA ASP A 189 30.27 18.10 5.99
C ASP A 189 29.48 16.81 6.30
N ALA A 190 28.97 16.68 7.52
CA ALA A 190 28.18 15.51 7.92
C ALA A 190 26.93 15.32 7.05
N LYS A 191 26.27 16.40 6.64
CA LYS A 191 25.08 16.32 5.78
C LYS A 191 25.44 15.78 4.39
N GLY A 192 26.52 16.30 3.80
CA GLY A 192 27.04 15.83 2.52
C GLY A 192 27.49 14.38 2.57
N ALA A 193 28.19 13.96 3.65
CA ALA A 193 28.57 12.57 3.86
C ALA A 193 27.35 11.64 3.98
N GLN A 194 26.28 12.09 4.62
CA GLN A 194 25.02 11.35 4.71
C GLN A 194 24.34 11.20 3.34
N ASP A 195 24.28 12.28 2.56
CA ASP A 195 23.67 12.25 1.22
C ASP A 195 24.49 11.36 0.27
N LEU A 196 25.82 11.42 0.35
CA LEU A 196 26.72 10.52 -0.38
C LEU A 196 26.47 9.05 -0.01
N ALA A 197 26.41 8.73 1.28
CA ALA A 197 26.15 7.37 1.74
C ALA A 197 24.77 6.86 1.27
N ARG A 198 23.75 7.72 1.32
CA ARG A 198 22.41 7.42 0.82
C ARG A 198 22.43 7.17 -0.68
N ALA A 199 23.09 8.03 -1.45
CA ALA A 199 23.18 7.92 -2.90
C ALA A 199 23.88 6.61 -3.32
N MET A 200 25.04 6.30 -2.72
CA MET A 200 25.77 5.05 -2.98
C MET A 200 24.96 3.80 -2.59
N LYS A 201 24.11 3.88 -1.55
CA LYS A 201 23.28 2.75 -1.13
C LYS A 201 22.04 2.57 -2.02
N ASP A 202 21.48 3.66 -2.54
CA ASP A 202 20.29 3.65 -3.38
C ASP A 202 20.61 3.28 -4.84
N PHE A 203 21.80 3.65 -5.34
CA PHE A 203 22.17 3.52 -6.75
C PHE A 203 21.87 2.14 -7.40
N PRO A 204 22.23 0.99 -6.81
CA PRO A 204 21.96 -0.32 -7.43
C PRO A 204 20.47 -0.64 -7.57
N ARG A 205 19.62 -0.05 -6.72
CA ARG A 205 18.17 -0.27 -6.73
C ARG A 205 17.44 0.51 -7.81
N ARG A 206 18.15 1.39 -8.53
CA ARG A 206 17.62 2.29 -9.56
C ARG A 206 17.95 1.85 -10.97
N ARG A 207 18.40 0.61 -11.13
CA ARG A 207 18.61 0.01 -12.45
C ARG A 207 17.32 0.09 -13.26
N GLY A 208 17.41 0.65 -14.47
CA GLY A 208 16.28 0.86 -15.38
C GLY A 208 15.82 2.32 -15.46
N ASP A 209 16.25 3.19 -14.54
CA ASP A 209 16.02 4.63 -14.65
C ASP A 209 16.80 5.22 -15.85
N LYS A 210 16.26 6.28 -16.47
CA LYS A 210 16.91 6.96 -17.62
C LYS A 210 18.34 7.36 -17.27
N PHE A 211 19.27 7.12 -18.20
CA PHE A 211 20.70 7.39 -18.07
C PHE A 211 21.41 6.72 -16.90
N TRP A 212 20.79 5.76 -16.20
CA TRP A 212 21.46 5.02 -15.10
C TRP A 212 22.80 4.41 -15.54
N GLU A 213 22.89 3.90 -16.78
CA GLU A 213 24.11 3.31 -17.35
C GLU A 213 25.25 4.32 -17.62
N SER A 214 24.93 5.62 -17.64
CA SER A 214 25.90 6.69 -17.86
C SER A 214 26.71 7.04 -16.60
N PHE A 215 26.28 6.56 -15.42
CA PHE A 215 26.91 6.83 -14.13
C PHE A 215 27.60 5.56 -13.61
N ASP A 216 28.81 5.70 -13.08
CA ASP A 216 29.58 4.58 -12.53
C ASP A 216 29.25 4.35 -11.04
N TYR A 217 28.83 3.13 -10.71
CA TYR A 217 28.55 2.74 -9.32
C TYR A 217 29.78 2.72 -8.41
N VAL A 218 30.97 2.51 -8.98
CA VAL A 218 32.22 2.44 -8.21
C VAL A 218 32.65 3.85 -7.74
N LEU A 219 32.24 4.89 -8.45
CA LEU A 219 32.59 6.28 -8.19
C LEU A 219 31.52 6.92 -7.26
N PRO A 220 31.89 7.32 -6.03
CA PRO A 220 30.95 7.93 -5.08
C PRO A 220 30.27 9.20 -5.64
N GLY A 221 31.02 10.03 -6.36
CA GLY A 221 30.54 11.25 -6.98
C GLY A 221 29.53 10.99 -8.10
N ASP A 222 29.71 9.95 -8.91
CA ASP A 222 28.71 9.56 -9.90
C ASP A 222 27.42 9.04 -9.24
N CYS A 223 27.53 8.31 -8.12
CA CYS A 223 26.36 7.90 -7.36
C CYS A 223 25.57 9.12 -6.83
N LEU A 224 26.27 10.11 -6.27
CA LEU A 224 25.68 11.35 -5.77
C LEU A 224 25.12 12.21 -6.92
N SER A 225 25.85 12.28 -8.02
CA SER A 225 25.44 12.95 -9.26
C SER A 225 24.14 12.39 -9.79
N PHE A 226 24.01 11.05 -9.82
CA PHE A 226 22.79 10.39 -10.26
C PHE A 226 21.59 10.66 -9.32
N MET A 227 21.82 10.81 -8.02
CA MET A 227 20.79 11.23 -7.07
C MET A 227 20.25 12.63 -7.41
N TYR A 228 21.14 13.62 -7.62
CA TYR A 228 20.75 14.98 -8.00
C TYR A 228 20.12 15.04 -9.40
N TYR A 229 20.63 14.24 -10.35
CA TYR A 229 20.02 14.08 -11.66
C TYR A 229 18.57 13.58 -11.55
N ARG A 230 18.31 12.57 -10.72
CA ARG A 230 16.93 12.09 -10.50
C ARG A 230 16.04 13.14 -9.87
N GLN A 231 16.55 13.87 -8.88
CA GLN A 231 15.81 14.97 -8.24
C GLN A 231 15.44 16.06 -9.25
N SER A 232 16.31 16.37 -10.21
CA SER A 232 16.02 17.37 -11.24
C SER A 232 14.80 16.99 -12.10
N ARG A 233 14.56 15.69 -12.31
CA ARG A 233 13.44 15.17 -13.09
C ARG A 233 12.10 15.19 -12.35
N GLU A 234 12.12 15.35 -11.03
CA GLU A 234 10.92 15.53 -10.22
C GLU A 234 10.38 16.98 -10.35
N HIS A 235 11.23 17.91 -10.77
CA HIS A 235 10.85 19.29 -11.01
C HIS A 235 10.24 19.49 -12.40
N LYS A 236 9.41 20.54 -12.54
CA LYS A 236 8.84 20.93 -13.83
C LYS A 236 9.97 21.25 -14.81
N ASN A 237 9.75 20.91 -16.08
CA ASN A 237 10.70 21.23 -17.13
C ASN A 237 10.99 22.74 -17.17
N GLN A 238 12.25 23.10 -17.43
CA GLN A 238 12.74 24.48 -17.46
C GLN A 238 12.55 25.30 -16.17
N SER A 239 12.30 24.67 -15.01
CA SER A 239 12.27 25.37 -13.72
C SER A 239 13.68 25.64 -13.18
N GLU A 240 13.84 26.71 -12.41
CA GLU A 240 15.10 27.02 -11.71
C GLU A 240 15.55 25.87 -10.80
N SER A 241 14.61 25.21 -10.12
CA SER A 241 14.91 24.04 -9.28
C SER A 241 15.49 22.87 -10.08
N ARG A 242 15.00 22.61 -11.31
CA ARG A 242 15.59 21.59 -12.20
C ARG A 242 17.02 21.97 -12.59
N THR A 243 17.24 23.23 -12.98
CA THR A 243 18.57 23.72 -13.39
C THR A 243 19.57 23.63 -12.24
N ASN A 244 19.19 24.04 -11.04
CA ASN A 244 20.05 23.95 -9.85
C ASN A 244 20.39 22.50 -9.51
N ALA A 245 19.42 21.58 -9.59
CA ALA A 245 19.67 20.16 -9.36
C ALA A 245 20.59 19.54 -10.42
N LEU A 246 20.47 19.93 -11.69
CA LEU A 246 21.40 19.50 -12.75
C LEU A 246 22.81 20.09 -12.57
N GLN A 247 22.93 21.33 -12.11
CA GLN A 247 24.22 21.94 -11.79
C GLN A 247 24.90 21.21 -10.63
N MET A 248 24.17 20.95 -9.53
CA MET A 248 24.69 20.13 -8.43
C MET A 248 25.11 18.73 -8.90
N ALA A 249 24.33 18.11 -9.79
CA ALA A 249 24.71 16.83 -10.39
C ALA A 249 26.01 16.92 -11.18
N LEU A 250 26.20 17.99 -11.95
CA LEU A 250 27.40 18.20 -12.76
C LEU A 250 28.65 18.46 -11.90
N GLU A 251 28.50 19.21 -10.81
CA GLU A 251 29.59 19.54 -9.87
C GLU A 251 30.18 18.30 -9.20
N VAL A 252 29.35 17.31 -8.85
CA VAL A 252 29.79 16.11 -8.12
C VAL A 252 30.17 14.94 -9.03
N ALA A 253 29.84 15.00 -10.33
CA ALA A 253 30.10 13.93 -11.30
C ALA A 253 31.60 13.69 -11.52
N GLU A 254 32.03 12.45 -11.41
CA GLU A 254 33.43 12.05 -11.62
C GLU A 254 33.68 11.59 -13.06
N SER A 255 32.77 10.80 -13.64
CA SER A 255 32.95 10.26 -15.00
C SER A 255 32.54 11.24 -16.09
N GLU A 256 33.29 11.24 -17.19
CA GLU A 256 32.96 12.03 -18.38
C GLU A 256 31.63 11.59 -19.02
N LYS A 257 31.25 10.32 -18.86
CA LYS A 257 29.95 9.82 -19.30
C LYS A 257 28.81 10.48 -18.50
N ALA A 258 28.91 10.52 -17.17
CA ALA A 258 27.92 11.18 -16.31
C ALA A 258 27.81 12.67 -16.64
N LYS A 259 28.94 13.38 -16.73
CA LYS A 259 28.97 14.81 -17.10
C LYS A 259 28.31 15.06 -18.45
N SER A 260 28.64 14.24 -19.46
CA SER A 260 28.04 14.39 -20.80
C SER A 260 26.53 14.15 -20.80
N ALA A 261 26.02 13.20 -20.01
CA ALA A 261 24.59 12.93 -19.89
C ALA A 261 23.86 14.11 -19.24
N ILE A 262 24.45 14.71 -18.21
CA ILE A 262 23.90 15.88 -17.51
C ILE A 262 23.92 17.12 -18.41
N LEU A 263 25.02 17.37 -19.11
CA LEU A 263 25.14 18.50 -20.04
C LEU A 263 24.08 18.44 -21.14
N LYS A 264 23.84 17.26 -21.73
CA LYS A 264 22.76 17.07 -22.72
C LYS A 264 21.37 17.40 -22.17
N GLU A 265 21.12 17.12 -20.90
CA GLU A 265 19.85 17.44 -20.23
C GLU A 265 19.73 18.94 -19.87
N LEU A 266 20.87 19.59 -19.60
CA LEU A 266 20.96 21.03 -19.32
C LEU A 266 20.79 21.86 -20.61
N GLU A 267 21.37 21.42 -21.72
CA GLU A 267 21.25 22.04 -23.05
C GLU A 267 19.87 21.79 -23.70
N GLY A 268 19.02 20.97 -23.07
CA GLY A 268 17.68 20.64 -23.57
C GLY A 268 17.65 19.61 -24.70
N GLU A 269 18.80 19.06 -25.09
CA GLU A 269 18.87 17.98 -26.10
C GLU A 269 18.24 16.67 -25.62
N GLY A 270 18.20 16.45 -24.31
CA GLY A 270 17.65 15.25 -23.66
C GLY A 270 16.13 15.05 -23.82
N GLU A 271 15.39 16.07 -24.28
CA GLU A 271 13.95 15.98 -24.56
C GLU A 271 13.59 16.30 -26.03
N GLY A 272 14.50 16.91 -26.79
CA GLY A 272 14.26 17.35 -28.17
C GLY A 272 14.61 16.32 -29.25
N LYS A 273 15.55 15.40 -29.00
CA LYS A 273 16.11 14.50 -30.05
C LYS A 273 15.72 13.02 -29.94
N GLU A 274 15.09 12.58 -28.84
CA GLU A 274 14.37 11.29 -28.79
C GLU A 274 12.96 11.36 -29.42
N ARG A 275 12.67 12.43 -30.18
CA ARG A 275 11.48 12.59 -31.02
C ARG A 275 11.77 12.33 -32.51
N ALA A 276 12.72 11.47 -32.82
CA ALA A 276 13.00 11.03 -34.20
C ALA A 276 12.51 9.59 -34.41
N GLU A 277 11.19 9.43 -34.42
CA GLU A 277 10.39 8.57 -35.32
C GLU A 277 8.93 8.60 -34.82
N GLY A 278 8.12 9.47 -35.45
CA GLY A 278 6.67 9.57 -35.19
C GLY A 278 6.26 10.78 -34.36
N GLU A 279 6.34 11.97 -34.94
CA GLU A 279 5.66 13.17 -34.44
C GLU A 279 4.15 12.92 -34.30
N THR A 280 3.69 12.73 -33.07
CA THR A 280 2.39 13.28 -32.66
C THR A 280 2.67 14.48 -31.77
N ALA A 281 2.32 15.67 -32.27
CA ALA A 281 2.27 16.91 -31.51
C ALA A 281 1.65 16.67 -30.14
N ASP A 282 2.33 17.11 -29.07
CA ASP A 282 1.89 17.07 -27.67
C ASP A 282 0.88 15.94 -27.37
N GLY A 283 1.34 14.69 -27.57
CA GLY A 283 0.45 13.54 -27.53
C GLY A 283 -0.29 13.50 -26.19
N VAL A 284 -1.62 13.54 -26.25
CA VAL A 284 -2.50 13.38 -25.08
C VAL A 284 -2.00 12.18 -24.27
N ARG A 285 -1.44 12.43 -23.09
CA ARG A 285 -0.90 11.39 -22.23
C ARG A 285 -2.06 10.51 -21.77
N VAL A 286 -2.12 9.28 -22.28
CA VAL A 286 -3.11 8.29 -21.84
C VAL A 286 -2.75 7.87 -20.41
N PRO A 287 -3.63 8.02 -19.42
CA PRO A 287 -3.35 7.59 -18.06
C PRO A 287 -3.25 6.06 -18.03
N VAL A 288 -2.09 5.55 -17.60
CA VAL A 288 -1.90 4.12 -17.33
C VAL A 288 -2.18 3.89 -15.85
N VAL A 289 -3.29 3.22 -15.54
CA VAL A 289 -3.72 2.91 -14.18
C VAL A 289 -3.43 1.44 -13.87
N ARG A 290 -2.84 1.17 -12.70
CA ARG A 290 -2.68 -0.19 -12.18
C ARG A 290 -3.77 -0.46 -11.15
N LEU A 291 -4.59 -1.50 -11.40
CA LEU A 291 -5.60 -1.97 -10.44
C LEU A 291 -4.90 -2.42 -9.15
N LYS A 292 -5.26 -1.82 -8.00
CA LYS A 292 -4.72 -2.25 -6.70
C LYS A 292 -5.55 -3.40 -6.14
N ILE A 293 -4.88 -4.35 -5.47
CA ILE A 293 -5.57 -5.48 -4.85
C ILE A 293 -6.61 -5.05 -3.81
N GLY A 294 -6.36 -3.95 -3.08
CA GLY A 294 -7.33 -3.37 -2.14
C GLY A 294 -8.56 -2.80 -2.86
N GLU A 295 -8.36 -2.09 -3.97
CA GLU A 295 -9.47 -1.59 -4.81
C GLU A 295 -10.28 -2.74 -5.42
N VAL A 296 -9.63 -3.86 -5.77
CA VAL A 296 -10.31 -5.08 -6.25
C VAL A 296 -11.02 -5.85 -5.13
N ALA A 297 -10.48 -5.82 -3.90
CA ALA A 297 -11.06 -6.49 -2.74
C ALA A 297 -12.20 -5.68 -2.10
N GLU A 298 -12.15 -4.35 -2.19
CA GLU A 298 -13.19 -3.41 -1.73
C GLU A 298 -14.26 -3.17 -2.79
N ALA A 299 -13.97 -3.39 -4.07
CA ALA A 299 -15.01 -3.49 -5.08
C ALA A 299 -15.97 -4.60 -4.67
N SER A 300 -17.23 -4.23 -4.44
CA SER A 300 -18.30 -5.21 -4.27
C SER A 300 -18.22 -6.16 -5.46
N SER A 301 -17.94 -7.45 -5.21
CA SER A 301 -17.94 -8.47 -6.27
C SER A 301 -19.23 -8.29 -7.06
N VAL A 302 -19.16 -8.26 -8.39
CA VAL A 302 -20.35 -8.12 -9.24
C VAL A 302 -20.64 -9.44 -9.96
N VAL A 303 -21.90 -9.67 -10.28
CA VAL A 303 -22.34 -10.81 -11.09
C VAL A 303 -23.01 -10.27 -12.35
N VAL A 304 -22.61 -10.82 -13.50
CA VAL A 304 -23.17 -10.49 -14.81
C VAL A 304 -24.14 -11.58 -15.22
N LEU A 305 -25.41 -11.23 -15.42
CA LEU A 305 -26.47 -12.17 -15.77
C LEU A 305 -27.11 -11.79 -17.13
N PRO A 306 -27.49 -12.78 -17.95
CA PRO A 306 -28.29 -12.53 -19.14
C PRO A 306 -29.71 -12.11 -18.74
N VAL A 307 -30.28 -11.15 -19.47
CA VAL A 307 -31.60 -10.59 -19.20
C VAL A 307 -32.59 -11.01 -20.28
N CYS A 308 -33.75 -11.51 -19.85
CA CYS A 308 -34.95 -11.74 -20.66
C CYS A 308 -36.05 -10.76 -20.24
N ARG A 309 -36.99 -10.44 -21.13
CA ARG A 309 -38.22 -9.72 -20.76
C ARG A 309 -39.32 -10.69 -20.35
N SER A 310 -40.32 -10.19 -19.64
CA SER A 310 -41.49 -10.98 -19.27
C SER A 310 -42.30 -11.49 -20.47
N GLU A 311 -42.25 -10.76 -21.59
CA GLU A 311 -42.96 -11.00 -22.86
C GLU A 311 -42.18 -11.87 -23.87
N ASP A 312 -40.92 -12.21 -23.55
CA ASP A 312 -39.99 -12.85 -24.50
C ASP A 312 -40.30 -14.35 -24.74
N GLY A 313 -41.23 -14.93 -23.97
CA GLY A 313 -41.63 -16.33 -24.06
C GLY A 313 -40.58 -17.32 -23.55
N GLU A 314 -41.03 -18.51 -23.12
CA GLU A 314 -40.20 -19.52 -22.45
C GLU A 314 -38.93 -19.89 -23.23
N ARG A 315 -39.04 -19.98 -24.56
CA ARG A 315 -37.92 -20.33 -25.45
C ARG A 315 -36.72 -19.42 -25.23
N LYS A 316 -36.91 -18.12 -25.05
CA LYS A 316 -35.81 -17.18 -24.82
C LYS A 316 -35.13 -17.40 -23.46
N ILE A 317 -35.86 -17.79 -22.43
CA ILE A 317 -35.26 -18.12 -21.13
C ILE A 317 -34.36 -19.35 -21.25
N VAL A 318 -34.81 -20.36 -21.99
CA VAL A 318 -34.01 -21.57 -22.27
C VAL A 318 -32.79 -21.23 -23.14
N GLU A 319 -32.96 -20.35 -24.11
CA GLU A 319 -31.90 -19.89 -25.02
C GLU A 319 -30.89 -18.92 -24.39
N ALA A 320 -31.09 -18.40 -23.17
CA ALA A 320 -30.10 -17.54 -22.52
C ALA A 320 -28.75 -18.26 -22.28
N PRO A 321 -27.60 -17.56 -22.22
CA PRO A 321 -26.29 -18.14 -21.89
C PRO A 321 -26.23 -18.79 -20.51
N TRP A 322 -25.78 -20.05 -20.44
CA TRP A 322 -25.65 -20.81 -19.18
C TRP A 322 -24.38 -20.47 -18.42
N GLU A 323 -23.28 -20.32 -19.14
CA GLU A 323 -21.97 -20.02 -18.58
C GLU A 323 -21.60 -18.56 -18.85
N CYS A 324 -21.57 -17.77 -17.76
CA CYS A 324 -21.14 -16.38 -17.74
C CYS A 324 -20.12 -16.24 -16.60
N LYS A 325 -18.84 -16.47 -16.88
CA LYS A 325 -17.78 -16.46 -15.86
C LYS A 325 -16.68 -15.47 -16.23
N GLY A 326 -16.14 -14.80 -15.22
CA GLY A 326 -14.94 -13.97 -15.36
C GLY A 326 -13.73 -14.85 -15.71
N GLN A 327 -12.98 -14.46 -16.75
CA GLN A 327 -11.77 -15.12 -17.22
C GLN A 327 -10.58 -14.15 -17.25
N GLY A 328 -9.37 -14.69 -17.13
CA GLY A 328 -8.13 -13.93 -17.18
C GLY A 328 -7.85 -13.05 -15.96
N GLU A 329 -6.77 -12.29 -16.03
CA GLU A 329 -6.27 -11.46 -14.91
C GLU A 329 -7.16 -10.26 -14.57
N PHE A 330 -8.02 -9.87 -15.52
CA PHE A 330 -8.95 -8.74 -15.37
C PHE A 330 -10.41 -9.18 -15.11
N GLY A 331 -10.68 -10.49 -14.99
CA GLY A 331 -12.03 -11.00 -14.70
C GLY A 331 -13.05 -10.74 -15.82
N VAL A 332 -12.62 -10.71 -17.08
CA VAL A 332 -13.49 -10.43 -18.24
C VAL A 332 -14.56 -11.51 -18.36
N VAL A 333 -15.84 -11.13 -18.33
CA VAL A 333 -16.94 -12.09 -18.44
C VAL A 333 -17.04 -12.61 -19.87
N VAL A 334 -16.89 -13.92 -20.02
CA VAL A 334 -17.07 -14.62 -21.30
C VAL A 334 -18.36 -15.43 -21.22
N ALA A 335 -19.22 -15.22 -22.21
CA ALA A 335 -20.46 -15.96 -22.38
C ALA A 335 -20.27 -17.10 -23.40
N GLU A 336 -20.91 -18.24 -23.18
CA GLU A 336 -20.87 -19.38 -24.12
C GLU A 336 -21.45 -19.06 -25.51
N LYS A 337 -22.36 -18.08 -25.59
CA LYS A 337 -23.06 -17.67 -26.82
C LYS A 337 -23.42 -16.19 -26.78
N ALA A 338 -23.66 -15.62 -27.96
CA ALA A 338 -24.08 -14.24 -28.12
C ALA A 338 -25.43 -13.98 -27.41
N TRP A 339 -25.55 -12.83 -26.77
CA TRP A 339 -26.77 -12.41 -26.09
C TRP A 339 -26.91 -10.89 -26.08
N GLU A 340 -28.14 -10.41 -26.24
CA GLU A 340 -28.43 -9.00 -26.47
C GLU A 340 -28.41 -8.16 -25.18
N ARG A 341 -28.86 -8.70 -24.05
CA ARG A 341 -29.13 -7.92 -22.83
C ARG A 341 -28.48 -8.52 -21.61
N TRP A 342 -27.75 -7.69 -20.87
CA TRP A 342 -27.00 -8.08 -19.70
C TRP A 342 -27.31 -7.14 -18.54
N VAL A 343 -27.29 -7.66 -17.33
CA VAL A 343 -27.36 -6.86 -16.10
C VAL A 343 -26.15 -7.16 -15.23
N VAL A 344 -25.61 -6.11 -14.63
CA VAL A 344 -24.57 -6.20 -13.60
C VAL A 344 -25.24 -5.98 -12.26
N LEU A 345 -25.22 -6.99 -11.39
CA LEU A 345 -25.75 -6.91 -10.03
C LEU A 345 -24.62 -7.02 -9.02
N PRO A 346 -24.79 -6.45 -7.81
CA PRO A 346 -23.90 -6.78 -6.70
C PRO A 346 -23.93 -8.29 -6.43
N GLY A 347 -22.78 -8.81 -6.00
CA GLY A 347 -22.54 -10.19 -5.61
C GLY A 347 -23.12 -10.48 -4.24
N TRP A 348 -24.43 -10.32 -4.11
CA TRP A 348 -25.15 -10.79 -2.94
C TRP A 348 -25.08 -12.31 -2.87
N GLU A 349 -25.07 -12.86 -1.66
CA GLU A 349 -24.91 -14.30 -1.39
C GLU A 349 -25.88 -15.19 -2.19
N PRO A 350 -27.18 -14.85 -2.36
CA PRO A 350 -28.08 -15.65 -3.19
C PRO A 350 -27.71 -15.71 -4.67
N VAL A 351 -26.97 -14.70 -5.16
CA VAL A 351 -26.56 -14.59 -6.57
C VAL A 351 -25.16 -15.18 -6.79
N LEU A 352 -24.23 -15.00 -5.84
CA LEU A 352 -22.90 -15.61 -5.89
C LEU A 352 -22.94 -17.14 -5.80
N GLY A 353 -23.95 -17.69 -5.12
CA GLY A 353 -24.16 -19.13 -5.03
C GLY A 353 -24.53 -19.81 -6.36
N LEU A 354 -24.93 -19.05 -7.39
CA LEU A 354 -25.19 -19.65 -8.71
C LEU A 354 -23.88 -19.96 -9.43
N ALA A 355 -23.57 -21.25 -9.56
CA ALA A 355 -22.41 -21.70 -10.33
C ALA A 355 -22.61 -21.60 -11.86
N ARG A 356 -23.86 -21.74 -12.34
CA ARG A 356 -24.29 -21.67 -13.74
C ARG A 356 -25.81 -21.50 -13.82
N GLY A 357 -26.32 -21.11 -14.99
CA GLY A 357 -27.78 -21.14 -15.24
C GLY A 357 -28.57 -20.01 -14.58
N GLY A 358 -27.91 -18.93 -14.13
CA GLY A 358 -28.61 -17.74 -13.69
C GLY A 358 -29.21 -16.96 -14.85
N VAL A 359 -30.43 -16.48 -14.68
CA VAL A 359 -31.10 -15.58 -15.63
C VAL A 359 -31.87 -14.50 -14.88
N ALA A 360 -31.86 -13.28 -15.39
CA ALA A 360 -32.66 -12.20 -14.88
C ALA A 360 -33.85 -11.94 -15.82
N VAL A 361 -35.06 -11.84 -15.28
CA VAL A 361 -36.28 -11.59 -16.05
C VAL A 361 -36.85 -10.24 -15.63
N ALA A 362 -36.91 -9.32 -16.59
CA ALA A 362 -37.42 -7.97 -16.41
C ALA A 362 -38.95 -7.95 -16.57
N PHE A 363 -39.64 -7.50 -15.54
CA PHE A 363 -41.09 -7.30 -15.53
C PHE A 363 -41.40 -5.80 -15.47
N PRO A 364 -42.32 -5.30 -16.30
CA PRO A 364 -42.73 -3.89 -16.26
C PRO A 364 -43.57 -3.57 -15.01
N ASP A 365 -44.22 -4.57 -14.41
CA ASP A 365 -45.09 -4.38 -13.24
C ASP A 365 -44.88 -5.48 -12.18
N ALA A 366 -44.62 -5.06 -10.94
CA ALA A 366 -44.46 -5.91 -9.77
C ALA A 366 -45.71 -6.72 -9.38
N ARG A 367 -46.88 -6.46 -9.98
CA ARG A 367 -48.11 -7.25 -9.75
C ARG A 367 -47.96 -8.74 -10.05
N VAL A 368 -46.90 -9.14 -10.74
CA VAL A 368 -46.56 -10.55 -10.98
C VAL A 368 -46.13 -11.32 -9.73
N LEU A 369 -45.82 -10.64 -8.62
CA LEU A 369 -45.42 -11.27 -7.37
C LEU A 369 -46.64 -11.76 -6.55
N PRO A 370 -46.59 -12.97 -5.96
CA PRO A 370 -47.71 -13.56 -5.24
C PRO A 370 -47.92 -12.98 -3.82
N TRP A 371 -47.00 -12.12 -3.34
CA TRP A 371 -47.13 -11.39 -2.08
C TRP A 371 -46.89 -9.90 -2.27
N LYS A 372 -47.70 -9.09 -1.56
CA LYS A 372 -47.65 -7.62 -1.51
C LYS A 372 -47.94 -6.91 -2.84
N ALA A 373 -49.23 -6.72 -3.13
CA ALA A 373 -49.70 -5.51 -3.81
C ALA A 373 -50.46 -4.62 -2.82
N ASN A 374 -49.77 -4.13 -1.77
CA ASN A 374 -50.30 -3.01 -0.99
C ASN A 374 -50.62 -1.86 -1.96
N ARG A 375 -51.81 -1.26 -1.81
CA ARG A 375 -52.41 -0.32 -2.78
C ARG A 375 -51.51 0.86 -3.20
N TRP A 376 -50.48 1.17 -2.40
CA TRP A 376 -49.50 2.23 -2.61
C TRP A 376 -48.31 1.89 -3.53
N TYR A 377 -48.10 0.61 -3.88
CA TYR A 377 -46.90 0.14 -4.62
C TYR A 377 -47.25 -0.57 -5.94
N LYS A 378 -48.41 -0.26 -6.53
CA LYS A 378 -48.82 -0.89 -7.79
C LYS A 378 -48.20 -0.11 -8.94
N GLU A 379 -47.51 -0.80 -9.86
CA GLU A 379 -46.89 -0.29 -11.10
C GLU A 379 -45.43 0.16 -10.98
N GLU A 380 -44.58 -0.68 -10.37
CA GLU A 380 -43.12 -0.51 -10.44
C GLU A 380 -42.51 -1.69 -11.20
N SER A 381 -41.57 -1.42 -12.12
CA SER A 381 -40.82 -2.45 -12.81
C SER A 381 -39.91 -3.20 -11.83
N ILE A 382 -39.75 -4.50 -12.01
CA ILE A 382 -38.89 -5.34 -11.18
C ILE A 382 -38.01 -6.25 -12.04
N LEU A 383 -36.88 -6.65 -11.47
CA LEU A 383 -35.99 -7.65 -12.06
C LEU A 383 -35.98 -8.88 -11.16
N VAL A 384 -36.43 -10.01 -11.69
CA VAL A 384 -36.47 -11.29 -10.97
C VAL A 384 -35.28 -12.13 -11.40
N VAL A 385 -34.42 -12.50 -10.45
CA VAL A 385 -33.28 -13.40 -10.69
C VAL A 385 -33.71 -14.82 -10.37
N ALA A 386 -33.56 -15.73 -11.33
CA ALA A 386 -33.92 -17.13 -11.20
C ALA A 386 -32.74 -18.06 -11.57
N ASP A 387 -32.65 -19.18 -10.85
CA ASP A 387 -31.85 -20.33 -11.23
C ASP A 387 -32.69 -21.27 -12.10
N ARG A 388 -32.47 -21.22 -13.41
CA ARG A 388 -33.13 -22.12 -14.38
C ARG A 388 -32.47 -23.51 -14.44
N GLY A 389 -31.41 -23.77 -13.68
CA GLY A 389 -30.93 -25.13 -13.42
C GLY A 389 -31.82 -25.92 -12.46
N SER A 390 -32.66 -25.22 -11.69
CA SER A 390 -33.58 -25.80 -10.71
C SER A 390 -35.04 -25.72 -11.22
N THR A 391 -35.42 -26.70 -12.05
CA THR A 391 -36.71 -26.75 -12.77
C THR A 391 -37.82 -27.51 -12.02
N GLU A 392 -37.57 -28.01 -10.82
CA GLU A 392 -38.54 -28.78 -10.02
C GLU A 392 -39.08 -27.93 -8.85
N VAL A 393 -40.39 -28.00 -8.62
CA VAL A 393 -41.05 -27.38 -7.46
C VAL A 393 -40.83 -28.21 -6.19
N LYS A 394 -39.71 -27.96 -5.50
CA LYS A 394 -39.28 -28.76 -4.33
C LYS A 394 -39.96 -28.36 -3.01
N ALA A 395 -39.99 -27.07 -2.69
CA ALA A 395 -40.40 -26.56 -1.39
C ALA A 395 -41.73 -25.80 -1.46
N ASP A 396 -42.60 -25.97 -0.46
CA ASP A 396 -43.90 -25.29 -0.39
C ASP A 396 -43.74 -23.77 -0.21
N ASP A 397 -42.70 -23.38 0.53
CA ASP A 397 -42.36 -21.98 0.80
C ASP A 397 -41.44 -21.35 -0.26
N GLY A 398 -41.02 -22.12 -1.26
CA GLY A 398 -40.20 -21.62 -2.37
C GLY A 398 -40.99 -20.73 -3.33
N PHE A 399 -40.27 -19.91 -4.09
CA PHE A 399 -40.83 -19.10 -5.17
C PHE A 399 -40.25 -19.54 -6.50
N TYR A 400 -41.10 -19.65 -7.51
CA TYR A 400 -40.77 -20.24 -8.79
C TYR A 400 -41.28 -19.37 -9.92
N LEU A 401 -40.49 -19.31 -11.00
CA LEU A 401 -40.86 -18.65 -12.24
C LEU A 401 -41.65 -19.63 -13.11
N VAL A 402 -42.85 -19.24 -13.54
CA VAL A 402 -43.75 -20.10 -14.32
C VAL A 402 -44.39 -19.34 -15.48
N THR A 403 -44.86 -20.06 -16.50
CA THR A 403 -45.67 -19.53 -17.62
C THR A 403 -47.16 -19.52 -17.27
N LEU A 404 -47.88 -18.48 -17.69
CA LEU A 404 -49.35 -18.47 -17.62
C LEU A 404 -49.96 -19.38 -18.71
N ASP A 405 -50.85 -20.29 -18.30
CA ASP A 405 -51.82 -21.05 -19.11
C ASP A 405 -51.33 -21.72 -20.40
N GLY A 406 -50.10 -22.26 -20.45
CA GLY A 406 -49.66 -23.19 -21.51
C GLY A 406 -49.67 -22.67 -22.96
N ALA A 407 -50.11 -21.43 -23.18
CA ALA A 407 -50.17 -20.71 -24.44
C ALA A 407 -49.33 -19.46 -24.28
N GLY A 408 -48.09 -19.52 -24.78
CA GLY A 408 -47.01 -18.61 -24.46
C GLY A 408 -47.34 -17.12 -24.53
N GLY A 409 -46.84 -16.40 -23.54
CA GLY A 409 -46.70 -14.96 -23.59
C GLY A 409 -46.07 -14.42 -22.31
N ASP A 410 -46.73 -14.65 -21.17
CA ASP A 410 -46.40 -13.95 -19.94
C ASP A 410 -45.93 -14.88 -18.81
N PHE A 411 -44.83 -14.48 -18.18
CA PHE A 411 -44.33 -15.13 -16.98
C PHE A 411 -44.98 -14.57 -15.70
N LYS A 412 -44.98 -15.39 -14.65
CA LYS A 412 -45.39 -14.98 -13.31
C LYS A 412 -44.52 -15.65 -12.27
N VAL A 413 -44.43 -15.04 -11.08
CA VAL A 413 -43.82 -15.67 -9.90
C VAL A 413 -44.93 -16.29 -9.06
N GLU A 414 -44.78 -17.56 -8.70
CA GLU A 414 -45.76 -18.26 -7.87
C GLU A 414 -45.09 -19.01 -6.71
N ARG A 415 -45.84 -19.18 -5.62
CA ARG A 415 -45.39 -19.91 -4.43
C ARG A 415 -45.53 -21.41 -4.66
N GLY A 416 -44.57 -22.18 -4.14
CA GLY A 416 -44.54 -23.64 -4.29
C GLY A 416 -45.82 -24.33 -3.82
N SER A 417 -46.39 -23.91 -2.70
CA SER A 417 -47.66 -24.46 -2.17
C SER A 417 -48.80 -24.36 -3.20
N ALA A 418 -48.96 -23.21 -3.84
CA ALA A 418 -50.00 -22.98 -4.86
C ALA A 418 -49.74 -23.76 -6.15
N LEU A 419 -48.46 -23.99 -6.51
CA LEU A 419 -48.11 -24.82 -7.67
C LEU A 419 -48.41 -26.29 -7.42
N LYS A 420 -48.08 -26.81 -6.23
CA LYS A 420 -48.39 -28.19 -5.83
C LYS A 420 -49.90 -28.45 -5.74
N GLU A 421 -50.68 -27.50 -5.23
CA GLU A 421 -52.16 -27.59 -5.23
C GLU A 421 -52.75 -27.75 -6.65
N ARG A 422 -52.12 -27.15 -7.65
CA ARG A 422 -52.50 -27.27 -9.07
C ARG A 422 -51.82 -28.45 -9.78
N ASN A 423 -51.13 -29.32 -9.05
CA ASN A 423 -50.34 -30.44 -9.58
C ASN A 423 -49.29 -30.02 -10.63
N VAL A 424 -48.74 -28.80 -10.50
CA VAL A 424 -47.64 -28.32 -11.34
C VAL A 424 -46.32 -28.75 -10.71
N VAL A 425 -45.59 -29.62 -11.41
CA VAL A 425 -44.32 -30.19 -10.94
C VAL A 425 -43.11 -29.43 -11.48
N ASP A 426 -43.23 -28.93 -12.71
CA ASP A 426 -42.15 -28.25 -13.43
C ASP A 426 -42.27 -26.73 -13.37
N CYS A 427 -41.12 -26.05 -13.34
CA CYS A 427 -41.01 -24.59 -13.41
C CYS A 427 -39.84 -24.16 -14.29
N LEU A 428 -39.79 -22.88 -14.66
CA LEU A 428 -38.71 -22.30 -15.48
C LEU A 428 -37.44 -22.03 -14.67
N GLY A 429 -37.56 -22.04 -13.35
CA GLY A 429 -36.45 -21.81 -12.44
C GLY A 429 -36.91 -21.41 -11.04
N THR A 430 -36.04 -21.63 -10.08
CA THR A 430 -36.25 -21.19 -8.69
C THR A 430 -35.87 -19.73 -8.57
N VAL A 431 -36.77 -18.89 -8.06
CA VAL A 431 -36.52 -17.46 -7.84
C VAL A 431 -35.62 -17.28 -6.62
N LEU A 432 -34.51 -16.56 -6.81
CA LEU A 432 -33.50 -16.35 -5.78
C LEU A 432 -33.57 -14.95 -5.18
N LEU A 433 -33.86 -13.95 -6.01
CA LEU A 433 -33.96 -12.56 -5.58
C LEU A 433 -34.89 -11.77 -6.51
N VAL A 434 -35.56 -10.76 -5.96
CA VAL A 434 -36.28 -9.74 -6.72
C VAL A 434 -35.66 -8.38 -6.42
N VAL A 435 -35.23 -7.69 -7.47
CA VAL A 435 -34.58 -6.38 -7.41
C VAL A 435 -35.54 -5.32 -7.91
N ARG A 436 -35.62 -4.21 -7.18
CA ARG A 436 -36.34 -3.00 -7.57
C ARG A 436 -35.35 -1.93 -8.05
N PRO A 437 -35.77 -1.01 -8.92
CA PRO A 437 -34.93 0.11 -9.32
C PRO A 437 -34.57 1.00 -8.10
N PRO A 438 -33.39 1.64 -8.11
CA PRO A 438 -33.00 2.60 -7.08
C PRO A 438 -33.90 3.84 -7.09
N ARG A 439 -34.14 4.46 -5.91
CA ARG A 439 -34.99 5.65 -5.76
C ARG A 439 -34.20 6.84 -5.23
N TYR A 440 -33.94 7.81 -6.10
CA TYR A 440 -33.20 9.03 -5.76
C TYR A 440 -33.78 9.80 -4.55
N GLU A 441 -35.10 9.85 -4.39
CA GLU A 441 -35.76 10.61 -3.31
C GLU A 441 -35.57 10.01 -1.90
N THR A 442 -35.17 8.74 -1.79
CA THR A 442 -35.07 8.02 -0.50
C THR A 442 -33.69 7.39 -0.26
N ASP A 443 -32.91 7.17 -1.32
CA ASP A 443 -31.63 6.47 -1.28
C ASP A 443 -30.41 7.41 -1.34
N ASP A 444 -30.57 8.73 -1.53
CA ASP A 444 -29.48 9.71 -1.47
C ASP A 444 -29.01 9.92 -0.02
N GLN A 445 -28.01 9.14 0.40
CA GLN A 445 -27.27 9.31 1.66
C GLN A 445 -25.96 10.09 1.49
N LEU A 446 -25.93 11.03 0.55
CA LEU A 446 -24.88 12.04 0.44
C LEU A 446 -25.54 13.37 0.04
N SER A 447 -26.44 13.90 0.88
CA SER A 447 -26.82 15.30 0.72
C SER A 447 -25.57 16.15 0.95
N ASP A 448 -25.25 17.03 0.01
CA ASP A 448 -24.14 18.00 0.11
C ASP A 448 -24.19 18.84 1.41
N GLU A 449 -25.33 18.84 2.12
CA GLU A 449 -25.57 19.47 3.42
C GLU A 449 -24.86 18.78 4.62
N ASP A 450 -24.35 17.55 4.49
CA ASP A 450 -23.66 16.84 5.58
C ASP A 450 -22.17 17.24 5.74
N TRP A 451 -21.73 18.30 5.04
CA TRP A 451 -20.37 18.83 5.12
C TRP A 451 -20.25 20.19 5.85
N GLU A 452 -21.31 20.67 6.52
CA GLU A 452 -21.28 21.89 7.37
C GLU A 452 -21.02 21.64 8.86
#